data_AF-A0A521GD64-F1
#
_entry.id   AF-A0A521GD64-F1
#
_cell.length_a   1.000
_cell.length_b   1.000
_cell.length_c   1.000
_cell.angle_alpha   90.00
_cell.angle_beta   90.00
_cell.angle_gamma   90.00
#
_symmetry.space_group_name_H-M   'P 1'
#
loop_
_entity.id
_entity.type
_entity.pdbx_description
1 polymer ?
#
loop_
_entity_poly.entity_id
_entity_poly.type
_entity_poly.pdbx_seq_one_letter_code
_entity_poly.pdbx_strand_id
1 'polypeptide(L)'
;MRVGRVVALMDLPDDWPESTSYETDQTYLAHWLQKPDMLTVQVPSSIVSRSSNYLIHTLHPAFGADVRMVENAPFRVDMRVVKGTTL
;
A
#
# COMPACT_ATOMS: atom_id res chain seq x y z
N MET A 1 -11.38 -10.55 16.11
CA MET A 1 -10.29 -10.56 15.12
C MET A 1 -10.10 -9.13 14.65
N ARG A 2 -8.89 -8.56 14.72
CA ARG A 2 -8.65 -7.20 14.23
C ARG A 2 -8.46 -7.25 12.71
N VAL A 3 -9.10 -6.33 12.01
CA VAL A 3 -9.21 -6.38 10.53
C VAL A 3 -8.13 -5.54 9.86
N GLY A 4 -7.54 -4.59 10.57
CA GLY A 4 -6.42 -3.81 10.06
C GLY A 4 -5.59 -3.07 11.10
N ARG A 5 -4.40 -2.63 10.66
CA ARG A 5 -3.45 -1.78 11.40
C ARG A 5 -3.13 -0.53 10.58
N VAL A 6 -2.83 0.58 11.25
CA VAL A 6 -2.30 1.81 10.65
C VAL A 6 -0.82 1.93 10.96
N VAL A 7 0.00 2.24 9.95
CA VAL A 7 1.38 2.69 10.11
C VAL A 7 1.38 4.20 10.06
N ALA A 8 1.75 4.87 11.16
CA ALA A 8 1.81 6.32 11.18
C ALA A 8 3.12 6.81 10.55
N LEU A 9 3.10 8.01 9.97
CA LEU A 9 4.31 8.65 9.43
C LEU A 9 5.43 8.76 10.48
N MET A 10 5.06 8.98 11.74
CA MET A 10 6.01 9.07 12.86
C MET A 10 6.65 7.71 13.24
N ASP A 11 6.08 6.60 12.75
CA ASP A 11 6.61 5.25 12.98
C ASP A 11 7.59 4.83 11.87
N LEU A 12 7.73 5.64 10.82
CA LEU A 12 8.63 5.39 9.70
C LEU A 12 9.98 6.11 9.93
N PRO A 13 11.07 5.60 9.33
CA PRO A 13 12.36 6.30 9.32
C PRO A 13 12.24 7.73 8.76
N ASP A 14 13.10 8.65 9.20
CA ASP A 14 13.04 10.06 8.77
C ASP A 14 13.20 10.25 7.25
N ASP A 15 13.89 9.33 6.59
CA ASP A 15 14.23 9.29 5.17
C ASP A 15 13.37 8.31 4.35
N TRP A 16 12.30 7.78 4.92
CA TRP A 16 11.47 6.72 4.30
C TRP A 16 10.91 6.99 2.88
N PRO A 17 10.65 8.24 2.42
CA PRO A 17 10.18 8.44 1.06
C PRO A 17 11.34 8.52 0.06
N GLU A 18 12.59 8.55 0.52
CA GLU A 18 13.78 8.65 -0.33
C GLU A 18 14.15 7.29 -0.92
N SER A 19 14.54 7.29 -2.20
CA SER A 19 14.91 6.07 -2.94
C SER A 19 16.16 5.37 -2.39
N THR A 20 16.88 6.01 -1.48
CA THR A 20 18.06 5.47 -0.80
C THR A 20 17.71 4.55 0.38
N SER A 21 16.45 4.57 0.81
CA SER A 21 16.00 3.94 2.06
C SER A 21 15.18 2.67 1.82
N TYR A 22 15.04 2.25 0.55
CA TYR A 22 14.25 1.08 0.14
C TYR A 22 14.60 -0.20 0.90
N GLU A 23 15.87 -0.48 1.17
CA GLU A 23 16.26 -1.69 1.90
C GLU A 23 15.76 -1.66 3.36
N THR A 24 15.83 -0.50 4.00
CA THR A 24 15.36 -0.30 5.38
C THR A 24 13.83 -0.33 5.42
N ASP A 25 13.14 0.36 4.50
CA ASP A 25 11.68 0.45 4.47
C ASP A 25 11.00 -0.87 4.06
N GLN A 26 11.63 -1.66 3.18
CA GLN A 26 11.09 -2.96 2.77
C GLN A 26 11.02 -3.96 3.94
N THR A 27 11.89 -3.82 4.94
CA THR A 27 11.91 -4.74 6.09
C THR A 27 10.92 -4.36 7.19
N TYR A 28 10.38 -3.14 7.20
CA TYR A 28 9.46 -2.65 8.24
C TYR A 28 8.23 -3.56 8.41
N LEU A 29 7.72 -4.11 7.32
CA LEU A 29 6.58 -5.03 7.32
C LEU A 29 6.96 -6.52 7.25
N ALA A 30 8.25 -6.88 7.36
CA ALA A 30 8.71 -8.26 7.19
C ALA A 30 8.02 -9.25 8.13
N HIS A 31 7.82 -8.86 9.40
CA HIS A 31 7.10 -9.71 10.36
C HIS A 31 5.64 -9.95 9.92
N TRP A 32 4.95 -8.90 9.47
CA TRP A 32 3.56 -9.00 9.01
C TRP A 32 3.45 -9.86 7.73
N LEU A 33 4.40 -9.75 6.81
CA LEU A 33 4.46 -10.58 5.60
C LEU A 33 4.67 -12.06 5.91
N GLN A 34 5.49 -12.38 6.92
CA GLN A 34 5.75 -13.77 7.33
C GLN A 34 4.62 -14.35 8.18
N LYS A 35 4.00 -13.53 9.03
CA LYS A 35 2.96 -13.90 9.98
C LYS A 35 1.86 -12.85 9.95
N PRO A 36 0.85 -13.01 9.06
CA PRO A 36 -0.19 -12.01 8.92
C PRO A 36 -1.10 -12.04 10.15
N ASP A 37 -0.88 -11.10 11.07
CA ASP A 37 -1.71 -10.87 12.26
C ASP A 37 -2.93 -9.99 11.96
N MET A 38 -2.91 -9.29 10.83
CA MET A 38 -3.97 -8.40 10.33
C MET A 38 -4.22 -8.65 8.85
N LEU A 39 -5.49 -8.55 8.42
CA LEU A 39 -5.86 -8.67 7.00
C LEU A 39 -5.32 -7.51 6.18
N THR A 40 -5.42 -6.28 6.71
CA THR A 40 -4.99 -5.08 6.00
C THR A 40 -4.00 -4.23 6.80
N VAL A 41 -3.11 -3.54 6.10
CA VAL A 41 -2.25 -2.51 6.67
C VAL A 41 -2.42 -1.23 5.85
N GLN A 42 -2.77 -0.13 6.52
CA GLN A 42 -2.76 1.20 5.95
C GLN A 42 -1.34 1.78 6.08
N VAL A 43 -0.76 2.25 4.98
CA VAL A 43 0.56 2.89 4.93
C VAL A 43 0.47 4.28 4.30
N PRO A 44 1.34 5.24 4.68
CA PRO A 44 1.43 6.51 3.99
C PRO A 44 1.78 6.34 2.50
N SER A 45 1.28 7.22 1.64
CA SER A 45 1.70 7.25 0.24
C SER A 45 3.03 7.98 0.09
N SER A 46 4.00 7.36 -0.60
CA SER A 46 5.30 7.96 -0.90
C SER A 46 5.23 9.06 -1.97
N ILE A 47 4.14 9.11 -2.75
CA ILE A 47 3.98 10.04 -3.87
C ILE A 47 3.07 11.21 -3.50
N VAL A 48 1.95 10.93 -2.83
CA VAL A 48 0.92 11.94 -2.56
C VAL A 48 0.83 12.16 -1.05
N SER A 49 1.42 13.27 -0.60
CA SER A 49 1.36 13.73 0.79
C SER A 49 -0.08 13.76 1.31
N ARG A 50 -0.29 13.32 2.55
CA ARG A 50 -1.62 13.22 3.21
C ARG A 50 -2.57 12.18 2.63
N SER A 51 -2.11 11.29 1.75
CA SER A 51 -2.87 10.10 1.33
C SER A 51 -2.26 8.81 1.90
N SER A 52 -3.04 7.73 1.84
CA SER A 52 -2.62 6.41 2.30
C SER A 52 -2.91 5.35 1.25
N ASN A 53 -2.03 4.36 1.17
CA ASN A 53 -2.25 3.11 0.45
C ASN A 53 -2.70 2.02 1.43
N TYR A 54 -3.36 1.00 0.90
CA TYR A 54 -3.75 -0.18 1.67
C TYR A 54 -3.07 -1.42 1.10
N LEU A 55 -2.42 -2.17 1.97
CA LEU A 55 -1.89 -3.49 1.68
C LEU A 55 -2.89 -4.52 2.19
N ILE A 56 -3.18 -5.54 1.39
CA ILE A 56 -4.08 -6.64 1.75
C ILE A 56 -3.26 -7.93 1.73
N HIS A 57 -3.28 -8.70 2.81
CA HIS A 57 -2.54 -9.95 2.89
C HIS A 57 -3.37 -11.14 2.39
N THR A 58 -3.00 -11.70 1.24
CA THR A 58 -3.78 -12.78 0.58
C THR A 58 -3.75 -14.10 1.33
N LEU A 59 -2.71 -14.37 2.13
CA LEU A 59 -2.62 -15.58 2.96
C LEU A 59 -3.22 -15.44 4.37
N HIS A 60 -3.80 -14.27 4.70
CA HIS A 60 -4.45 -14.10 5.99
C HIS A 60 -5.74 -14.94 6.06
N PRO A 61 -6.07 -15.62 7.19
CA PRO A 61 -7.20 -16.54 7.26
C PRO A 61 -8.56 -15.93 6.87
N ALA A 62 -8.76 -14.64 7.12
CA ALA A 62 -9.99 -13.94 6.73
C ALA A 62 -10.06 -13.52 5.26
N PHE A 63 -8.96 -13.60 4.49
CA PHE A 63 -8.94 -13.10 3.11
C PHE A 63 -10.04 -13.73 2.25
N GLY A 64 -10.19 -15.05 2.28
CA GLY A 64 -11.19 -15.76 1.47
C GLY A 64 -12.63 -15.53 1.89
N ALA A 65 -12.88 -15.15 3.15
CA ALA A 65 -14.23 -14.90 3.68
C ALA A 65 -14.65 -13.43 3.49
N ASP A 66 -13.70 -12.50 3.65
CA ASP A 66 -13.98 -11.08 3.79
C ASP A 66 -13.63 -10.26 2.54
N VAL A 67 -12.78 -10.79 1.63
CA VAL A 67 -12.33 -10.08 0.43
C VAL A 67 -12.98 -10.65 -0.81
N ARG A 68 -13.61 -9.78 -1.61
CA ARG A 68 -14.15 -10.11 -2.93
C ARG A 68 -13.91 -9.00 -3.93
N MET A 69 -13.70 -9.38 -5.18
CA MET A 69 -13.74 -8.44 -6.29
C MET A 69 -15.19 -8.02 -6.51
N VAL A 70 -15.50 -6.73 -6.33
CA VAL A 70 -16.85 -6.21 -6.56
C VAL A 70 -17.07 -5.83 -8.02
N GLU A 71 -16.03 -5.31 -8.67
CA GLU A 71 -16.08 -4.85 -10.05
C GLU A 71 -14.69 -4.92 -10.68
N ASN A 72 -14.64 -5.19 -11.98
CA ASN A 72 -13.46 -4.96 -12.82
C ASN A 72 -13.87 -4.04 -13.96
N ALA A 73 -13.39 -2.80 -13.92
CA ALA A 73 -13.73 -1.76 -14.89
C ALA A 73 -12.50 -1.38 -15.74
N PRO A 74 -12.66 -1.15 -17.05
CA PRO A 74 -11.56 -0.70 -17.88
C PRO A 74 -11.10 0.70 -17.46
N PHE A 75 -9.82 0.85 -17.15
CA PHE A 75 -9.22 2.15 -16.88
C PHE A 75 -8.99 2.90 -18.20
N ARG A 76 -9.80 3.93 -18.45
CA ARG A 76 -9.64 4.81 -19.62
C ARG A 76 -8.83 6.03 -19.21
N VAL A 77 -7.58 6.09 -19.66
CA VAL A 77 -6.74 7.27 -19.48
C VAL A 77 -7.37 8.43 -20.25
N ASP A 78 -7.64 9.54 -19.56
CA ASP A 78 -8.10 10.77 -20.20
C ASP A 78 -6.94 11.35 -21.03
N MET A 79 -7.11 11.45 -22.35
CA MET A 79 -6.07 11.95 -23.26
C MET A 79 -5.65 13.40 -22.97
N ARG A 80 -6.45 14.18 -22.22
CA ARG A 80 -6.04 15.52 -21.75
C ARG A 80 -4.93 15.45 -20.70
N VAL A 81 -4.82 14.34 -19.97
CA VAL A 81 -3.71 14.06 -19.04
C VAL A 81 -2.44 13.66 -19.79
N VAL A 82 -2.56 13.16 -21.03
CA VAL A 82 -1.45 12.62 -21.85
C VAL A 82 -0.69 13.72 -22.62
N LYS A 83 -0.94 15.01 -22.39
CA LYS A 83 -0.17 16.09 -23.06
C LYS A 83 1.20 16.27 -22.42
N GLY A 84 2.21 15.57 -22.93
CA GLY A 84 3.58 15.75 -22.45
C GLY A 84 4.65 14.88 -23.09
N THR A 85 4.62 14.62 -24.41
CA THR A 85 5.84 14.19 -25.14
C THR A 85 5.73 14.58 -26.61
N THR A 86 6.20 15.78 -26.94
CA THR A 86 6.75 16.01 -28.29
C THR A 86 8.16 15.43 -28.23
N LEU A 87 8.40 14.34 -28.96
CA LEU A 87 9.76 13.82 -29.21
C LEU A 87 10.56 14.81 -30.06
#